data_AF-A0A849TXG9-F1
#
_entry.id   AF-A0A849TXG9-F1
#
_cell.length_a   1.000
_cell.length_b   1.000
_cell.length_c   1.000
_cell.angle_alpha   90.00
_cell.angle_beta   90.00
_cell.angle_gamma   90.00
#
_symmetry.space_group_name_H-M   'P 1'
#
loop_
_entity.id
_entity.type
_entity.pdbx_description
1 polymer ?
#
loop_
_entity_poly.entity_id
_entity_poly.type
_entity_poly.pdbx_seq_one_letter_code
_entity_poly.pdbx_strand_id
1 'polypeptide(L)'
;MAWYAKPTEALASELQTDLNVGLNVDETARRQAQEGPNELPDAPPPSLLKLFLAQFSSLIVWVLIGAAIVSGLLEDWIDAAAILAIVFLNGVLGFVQEFRAERSLAALRKMSVATARVIRGGALQSIPARELVTGDVIALEAGDRVPADSRLFYTTNFQAQEASLTGESTPVQKQAERLETTEVPLADQHNMVFMGTVAVSGKARGLVVATGLGTELGRIASMIQKAAEAERDETPLQRRLEQFGYTLLWLALGVVTVVFALGYFRGEPLVEMFLTSVSLAVAAVPEGLPAVVTITLAMGVTRMAKRHALIRKLPAVETLGSATVICTDKTGTLTKNEMTVTRVMMDNSHFEVTGEGYEPSGEIREALGVKREAHLDLSPLTPGLRQLLTAAVLCNGATLQQENGTWQIIGDPTEGALLVAAAKAGLTKAELERRAPLDREVPFDAERKMMTILRRTEQG
;
A
#
# COMPACT_ATOMS: atom_id res chain seq x y z
N MET A 1 11.74 -1.88 -22.14
CA MET A 1 12.34 -1.01 -23.19
C MET A 1 13.14 0.08 -22.51
N ALA A 2 14.29 0.47 -23.07
CA ALA A 2 15.16 1.51 -22.49
C ALA A 2 14.65 2.92 -22.82
N TRP A 3 13.54 3.33 -22.20
CA TRP A 3 12.94 4.66 -22.40
C TRP A 3 13.91 5.80 -22.03
N TYR A 4 14.73 5.59 -20.99
CA TYR A 4 15.78 6.51 -20.53
C TYR A 4 16.83 6.85 -21.60
N ALA A 5 17.04 5.94 -22.56
CA ALA A 5 18.08 6.06 -23.59
C ALA A 5 17.56 6.70 -24.89
N LYS A 6 16.27 7.03 -25.00
CA LYS A 6 15.70 7.69 -26.19
C LYS A 6 15.70 9.22 -26.02
N PRO A 7 15.98 9.99 -27.10
CA PRO A 7 15.70 11.42 -27.13
C PRO A 7 14.21 11.70 -26.93
N THR A 8 13.88 12.79 -26.24
CA THR A 8 12.49 13.12 -25.91
C THR A 8 11.65 13.36 -27.15
N GLU A 9 12.19 14.04 -28.16
CA GLU A 9 11.49 14.35 -29.41
C GLU A 9 11.15 13.08 -30.19
N ALA A 10 12.06 12.11 -30.20
CA ALA A 10 11.83 10.81 -30.82
C ALA A 10 10.74 10.03 -30.07
N LEU A 11 10.75 10.08 -28.74
CA LEU A 11 9.73 9.46 -27.89
C LEU A 11 8.34 10.11 -28.08
N ALA A 12 8.29 11.44 -28.15
CA ALA A 12 7.08 12.21 -28.41
C ALA A 12 6.49 11.89 -29.80
N SER A 13 7.36 11.74 -30.81
CA SER A 13 6.95 11.32 -32.15
C SER A 13 6.45 9.87 -32.19
N GLU A 14 7.10 8.95 -31.47
CA GLU A 14 6.70 7.54 -31.38
C GLU A 14 5.35 7.40 -30.67
N LEU A 15 5.13 8.18 -29.60
CA LEU A 15 3.88 8.23 -28.85
C LEU A 15 2.86 9.23 -29.42
N GLN A 16 3.11 9.81 -30.60
CA GLN A 16 2.23 10.77 -31.29
C GLN A 16 1.67 11.87 -30.35
N THR A 17 2.53 12.45 -29.51
CA THR A 17 2.15 13.43 -28.50
C THR A 17 2.92 14.73 -28.70
N ASP A 18 2.23 15.86 -28.54
CA ASP A 18 2.86 17.18 -28.42
C ASP A 18 3.25 17.45 -26.95
N LEU A 19 4.50 17.80 -26.68
CA LEU A 19 4.98 17.99 -25.31
C LEU A 19 4.41 19.24 -24.60
N ASN A 20 3.93 20.23 -25.35
CA ASN A 20 3.37 21.47 -24.83
C ASN A 20 1.85 21.40 -24.71
N VAL A 21 1.20 20.79 -25.70
CA VAL A 21 -0.26 20.69 -25.77
C VAL A 21 -0.77 19.40 -25.11
N GLY A 22 0.04 18.35 -25.06
CA GLY A 22 -0.36 17.03 -24.62
C GLY A 22 -1.27 16.32 -25.62
N LEU A 23 -1.93 15.25 -25.17
CA LEU A 23 -2.89 14.50 -25.98
C LEU A 23 -4.21 15.25 -26.17
N ASN A 24 -4.89 14.97 -27.28
CA ASN A 24 -6.27 15.41 -27.49
C ASN A 24 -7.25 14.43 -26.83
N VAL A 25 -8.49 14.87 -26.61
CA VAL A 25 -9.51 14.08 -25.90
C VAL A 25 -9.86 12.77 -26.63
N ASP A 26 -9.93 12.81 -27.96
CA ASP A 26 -10.29 11.64 -28.78
C ASP A 26 -9.22 10.54 -28.74
N GLU A 27 -7.95 10.92 -28.80
CA GLU A 27 -6.81 10.00 -28.74
C GLU A 27 -6.64 9.43 -27.34
N THR A 28 -6.86 10.24 -26.29
CA THR A 28 -6.91 9.75 -24.92
C THR A 28 -8.00 8.68 -24.78
N ALA A 29 -9.22 8.93 -25.25
CA ALA A 29 -10.32 7.98 -25.16
C ALA A 29 -10.02 6.69 -25.96
N ARG A 30 -9.39 6.83 -27.13
CA ARG A 30 -8.95 5.69 -27.96
C ARG A 30 -7.93 4.83 -27.23
N ARG A 31 -6.88 5.43 -26.65
CA ARG A 31 -5.84 4.71 -25.91
C ARG A 31 -6.40 4.08 -24.64
N GLN A 32 -7.28 4.77 -23.94
CA GLN A 32 -7.89 4.24 -22.72
C GLN A 32 -8.74 2.99 -23.01
N ALA A 33 -9.41 2.95 -24.17
CA ALA A 33 -10.12 1.76 -24.63
C ALA A 33 -9.19 0.60 -25.05
N GLN A 34 -7.96 0.89 -25.48
CA GLN A 34 -6.98 -0.11 -25.94
C GLN A 34 -6.09 -0.64 -24.82
N GLU A 35 -5.55 0.25 -23.98
CA GLU A 35 -4.59 -0.04 -22.90
C GLU A 35 -5.29 -0.42 -21.59
N GLY A 36 -6.53 0.02 -21.40
CA GLY A 36 -7.24 -0.11 -20.13
C GLY A 36 -6.85 0.97 -19.11
N PRO A 37 -7.36 0.86 -17.86
CA PRO A 37 -7.08 1.85 -16.82
C PRO A 37 -5.65 1.74 -16.28
N ASN A 38 -5.08 2.87 -15.87
CA ASN A 38 -3.83 2.93 -15.11
C ASN A 38 -4.04 2.48 -13.65
N GLU A 39 -4.31 1.19 -13.48
CA GLU A 39 -4.52 0.56 -12.18
C GLU A 39 -3.78 -0.78 -12.14
N LEU A 40 -3.31 -1.17 -10.96
CA LEU A 40 -2.88 -2.54 -10.73
C LEU A 40 -4.12 -3.43 -10.65
N PRO A 41 -4.10 -4.64 -11.24
CA PRO A 41 -5.27 -5.50 -11.26
C PRO A 41 -5.68 -5.86 -9.83
N ASP A 42 -6.80 -5.32 -9.39
CA ASP A 42 -7.50 -5.85 -8.23
C ASP A 42 -8.26 -7.11 -8.64
N ALA A 43 -8.29 -8.12 -7.76
CA ALA A 43 -9.10 -9.30 -8.00
C ALA A 43 -10.57 -8.87 -8.18
N PRO A 44 -11.22 -9.21 -9.30
CA PRO A 44 -12.59 -8.82 -9.53
C PRO A 44 -13.46 -9.35 -8.39
N PRO A 45 -14.45 -8.57 -7.92
CA PRO A 45 -15.36 -9.06 -6.89
C PRO A 45 -16.03 -10.35 -7.41
N PRO A 46 -16.21 -11.36 -6.55
CA PRO A 46 -16.88 -12.58 -6.95
C PRO A 46 -18.29 -12.26 -7.45
N SER A 47 -18.66 -12.77 -8.62
CA SER A 47 -20.03 -12.60 -9.14
C SER A 47 -21.03 -13.27 -8.19
N LEU A 48 -22.21 -12.67 -7.99
CA LEU A 48 -23.24 -13.21 -7.09
C LEU A 48 -23.62 -14.66 -7.41
N LEU A 49 -23.72 -15.01 -8.70
CA LEU A 49 -23.99 -16.39 -9.13
C LEU A 49 -22.85 -17.35 -8.77
N LYS A 50 -21.59 -16.94 -8.96
CA LYS A 50 -20.44 -17.73 -8.55
C LYS A 50 -20.38 -17.89 -7.02
N LEU A 51 -20.71 -16.85 -6.26
CA LEU A 51 -20.78 -16.89 -4.80
C LEU A 51 -21.84 -17.89 -4.32
N PHE A 52 -23.00 -17.91 -4.98
CA PHE A 52 -24.08 -18.85 -4.70
C PHE A 52 -23.70 -20.29 -5.09
N LEU A 53 -23.19 -20.50 -6.31
CA LEU A 53 -22.78 -21.82 -6.80
C LEU A 53 -21.62 -22.41 -5.99
N ALA A 54 -20.72 -21.58 -5.47
CA ALA A 54 -19.65 -22.02 -4.59
C ALA A 54 -20.17 -22.67 -3.30
N GLN A 55 -21.38 -22.36 -2.84
CA GLN A 55 -21.96 -23.02 -1.66
C GLN A 55 -22.27 -24.51 -1.93
N PHE A 56 -22.33 -24.94 -3.20
CA PHE A 56 -22.62 -26.31 -3.59
C PHE A 56 -21.39 -27.10 -4.06
N SER A 57 -20.18 -26.53 -3.97
CA SER A 57 -18.96 -27.19 -4.47
C SER A 57 -18.36 -28.20 -3.49
N SER A 58 -18.84 -28.29 -2.26
CA SER A 58 -18.28 -29.19 -1.26
C SER A 58 -18.64 -30.66 -1.56
N LEU A 59 -17.71 -31.58 -1.31
CA LEU A 59 -17.92 -33.02 -1.49
C LEU A 59 -19.16 -33.51 -0.72
N ILE A 60 -19.44 -32.92 0.45
CA ILE A 60 -20.55 -33.30 1.30
C ILE A 60 -21.89 -32.92 0.66
N VAL A 61 -22.01 -31.73 0.07
CA VAL A 61 -23.22 -31.33 -0.65
C VAL A 61 -23.47 -32.25 -1.84
N TRP A 62 -22.41 -32.68 -2.55
CA TRP A 62 -22.55 -33.68 -3.61
C TRP A 62 -23.02 -35.05 -3.12
N VAL A 63 -22.56 -35.49 -1.95
CA VAL A 63 -23.05 -36.73 -1.30
C VAL A 63 -24.52 -36.60 -0.95
N LEU A 64 -24.96 -35.47 -0.40
CA LEU A 64 -26.37 -35.19 -0.08
C LEU A 64 -27.25 -35.15 -1.31
N ILE A 65 -26.80 -34.49 -2.38
CA ILE A 65 -27.51 -34.46 -3.67
C ILE A 65 -27.62 -35.89 -4.23
N GLY A 66 -26.55 -36.67 -4.18
CA GLY A 66 -26.57 -38.08 -4.58
C GLY A 66 -27.56 -38.91 -3.76
N ALA A 67 -27.58 -38.73 -2.43
CA ALA A 67 -28.52 -39.38 -1.53
C ALA A 67 -29.99 -39.01 -1.82
N ALA A 68 -30.26 -37.72 -2.06
CA ALA A 68 -31.60 -37.25 -2.45
C ALA A 68 -32.06 -37.88 -3.78
N ILE A 69 -31.17 -38.02 -4.76
CA ILE A 69 -31.47 -38.69 -6.02
C ILE A 69 -31.82 -40.17 -5.78
N VAL A 70 -31.02 -40.89 -4.98
CA VAL A 70 -31.27 -42.31 -4.68
C VAL A 70 -32.59 -42.49 -3.91
N SER A 71 -32.87 -41.63 -2.92
CA SER A 71 -34.12 -41.63 -2.16
C SER A 71 -35.34 -41.37 -3.07
N GLY A 72 -35.24 -40.42 -4.01
CA GLY A 72 -36.29 -40.17 -5.00
C GLY A 72 -36.51 -41.34 -5.98
N LEU A 73 -35.45 -42.05 -6.36
CA LEU A 73 -35.54 -43.26 -7.20
C LEU A 73 -36.21 -44.44 -6.46
N LEU A 74 -36.15 -44.45 -5.13
CA LEU A 74 -36.78 -45.45 -4.26
C LEU A 74 -38.23 -45.08 -3.89
N GLU A 75 -38.81 -44.08 -4.57
CA GLU A 75 -40.16 -43.53 -4.32
C GLU A 75 -40.37 -42.91 -2.93
N ASP A 76 -39.28 -42.63 -2.20
CA ASP A 76 -39.33 -41.89 -0.94
C ASP A 76 -39.23 -40.38 -1.17
N TRP A 77 -40.34 -39.83 -1.68
CA TRP A 77 -40.43 -38.42 -2.05
C TRP A 77 -40.33 -37.47 -0.85
N ILE A 78 -40.66 -37.92 0.36
CA ILE A 78 -40.63 -37.09 1.56
C ILE A 78 -39.19 -36.86 2.00
N ASP A 79 -38.40 -37.93 2.11
CA ASP A 79 -37.00 -37.84 2.51
C ASP A 79 -36.16 -37.12 1.43
N ALA A 80 -36.39 -37.42 0.15
CA ALA A 80 -35.73 -36.73 -0.95
C ALA A 80 -36.02 -35.21 -0.93
N ALA A 81 -37.28 -34.82 -0.71
CA ALA A 81 -37.66 -33.41 -0.61
C ALA A 81 -37.08 -32.73 0.64
N ALA A 82 -37.02 -33.43 1.77
CA ALA A 82 -36.42 -32.91 3.00
C ALA A 82 -34.92 -32.64 2.83
N ILE A 83 -34.17 -33.57 2.22
CA ILE A 83 -32.73 -33.40 1.95
C ILE A 83 -32.49 -32.22 0.99
N LEU A 84 -33.26 -32.13 -0.09
CA LEU A 84 -33.16 -31.02 -1.04
C LEU A 84 -33.50 -29.67 -0.38
N ALA A 85 -34.50 -29.63 0.49
CA ALA A 85 -34.87 -28.42 1.21
C ALA A 85 -33.75 -27.96 2.16
N ILE A 86 -33.09 -28.89 2.86
CA ILE A 86 -31.95 -28.60 3.74
C ILE A 86 -30.77 -28.06 2.91
N VAL A 87 -30.39 -28.75 1.82
CA VAL A 87 -29.30 -28.33 0.94
C VAL A 87 -29.57 -26.93 0.36
N PHE A 88 -30.81 -26.67 -0.07
CA PHE A 88 -31.20 -25.36 -0.59
C PHE A 88 -31.15 -24.28 0.50
N LEU A 89 -31.74 -24.54 1.68
CA LEU A 89 -31.75 -23.60 2.80
C LEU A 89 -30.32 -23.24 3.24
N ASN A 90 -29.43 -24.22 3.30
CA ASN A 90 -28.02 -24.01 3.62
C ASN A 90 -27.30 -23.18 2.55
N GLY A 91 -27.54 -23.46 1.26
CA GLY A 91 -26.99 -22.66 0.17
C GLY A 91 -27.44 -21.19 0.26
N VAL A 92 -28.71 -20.95 0.59
CA VAL A 92 -29.26 -19.59 0.78
C VAL A 92 -28.65 -18.91 2.01
N LEU A 93 -28.60 -19.60 3.16
CA LEU A 93 -28.01 -19.07 4.39
C LEU A 93 -26.53 -18.73 4.21
N GLY A 94 -25.75 -19.65 3.63
CA GLY A 94 -24.33 -19.45 3.30
C GLY A 94 -24.12 -18.27 2.36
N PHE A 95 -24.90 -18.20 1.28
CA PHE A 95 -24.87 -17.06 0.35
C PHE A 95 -25.15 -15.72 1.04
N VAL A 96 -26.21 -15.63 1.86
CA VAL A 96 -26.56 -14.38 2.56
C VAL A 96 -25.48 -13.97 3.55
N GLN A 97 -24.90 -14.93 4.27
CA GLN A 97 -23.84 -14.69 5.25
C GLN A 97 -22.56 -14.20 4.56
N GLU A 98 -22.15 -14.87 3.49
CA GLU A 98 -20.93 -14.53 2.75
C GLU A 98 -21.08 -13.22 1.97
N PHE A 99 -22.25 -12.97 1.39
CA PHE A 99 -22.56 -11.68 0.75
C PHE A 99 -22.45 -10.49 1.71
N ARG A 100 -22.90 -10.65 2.97
CA ARG A 100 -22.76 -9.59 3.99
C ARG A 100 -21.30 -9.33 4.36
N ALA A 101 -20.47 -10.38 4.41
CA ALA A 101 -19.04 -10.26 4.68
C ALA A 101 -18.33 -9.51 3.54
N GLU A 102 -18.56 -9.90 2.28
CA GLU A 102 -18.00 -9.25 1.09
C GLU A 102 -18.40 -7.77 0.99
N ARG A 103 -19.68 -7.44 1.25
CA ARG A 103 -20.15 -6.05 1.23
C ARG A 103 -19.40 -5.16 2.22
N SER A 104 -19.02 -5.70 3.37
CA SER A 104 -18.29 -4.98 4.41
C SER A 104 -16.85 -4.66 3.97
N LEU A 105 -16.20 -5.58 3.25
CA LEU A 105 -14.88 -5.36 2.65
C LEU A 105 -14.93 -4.37 1.48
N ALA A 106 -15.96 -4.49 0.63
CA ALA A 106 -16.12 -3.61 -0.52
C ALA A 106 -16.31 -2.13 -0.11
N ALA A 107 -17.00 -1.86 1.01
CA ALA A 107 -17.15 -0.51 1.54
C ALA A 107 -15.81 0.12 1.97
N LEU A 108 -14.89 -0.70 2.51
CA LEU A 108 -13.56 -0.24 2.93
C LEU A 108 -12.64 0.07 1.73
N ARG A 109 -12.81 -0.62 0.59
CA ARG A 109 -11.99 -0.39 -0.63
C ARG A 109 -12.25 0.97 -1.30
N LYS A 110 -13.46 1.53 -1.18
CA LYS A 110 -13.88 2.76 -1.88
C LYS A 110 -13.26 4.06 -1.34
N MET A 111 -12.43 4.00 -0.30
CA MET A 111 -11.92 5.19 0.39
C MET A 111 -10.59 5.75 -0.16
N SER A 112 -9.99 5.17 -1.22
CA SER A 112 -8.71 5.63 -1.77
C SER A 112 -8.75 5.82 -3.30
N VAL A 113 -9.09 7.01 -3.78
CA VAL A 113 -8.92 7.37 -5.20
C VAL A 113 -7.80 8.38 -5.33
N ALA A 114 -6.74 8.02 -6.05
CA ALA A 114 -5.61 8.91 -6.34
C ALA A 114 -5.95 9.81 -7.55
N THR A 115 -5.46 11.05 -7.52
CA THR A 115 -5.59 12.03 -8.63
C THR A 115 -4.22 12.34 -9.22
N ALA A 116 -4.20 12.80 -10.47
CA ALA A 116 -3.01 13.13 -11.24
C ALA A 116 -3.19 14.43 -12.02
N ARG A 117 -2.12 15.22 -12.15
CA ARG A 117 -2.10 16.45 -12.95
C ARG A 117 -1.53 16.18 -14.33
N VAL A 118 -2.33 16.45 -15.36
CA VAL A 118 -2.02 16.15 -16.76
C VAL A 118 -2.22 17.38 -17.63
N ILE A 119 -1.42 17.53 -18.67
CA ILE A 119 -1.61 18.54 -19.72
C ILE A 119 -2.31 17.83 -20.89
N ARG A 120 -3.53 18.26 -21.21
CA ARG A 120 -4.32 17.77 -22.37
C ARG A 120 -4.96 18.96 -23.08
N GLY A 121 -4.89 19.00 -24.41
CA GLY A 121 -5.40 20.12 -25.20
C GLY A 121 -4.80 21.49 -24.83
N GLY A 122 -3.58 21.53 -24.30
CA GLY A 122 -2.86 22.74 -23.89
C GLY A 122 -3.21 23.27 -22.51
N ALA A 123 -4.12 22.60 -21.78
CA ALA A 123 -4.53 23.00 -20.45
C ALA A 123 -4.07 21.98 -19.40
N LEU A 124 -3.61 22.49 -18.24
CA LEU A 124 -3.35 21.66 -17.07
C LEU A 124 -4.68 21.28 -16.41
N GLN A 125 -4.91 19.97 -16.26
CA GLN A 125 -6.14 19.38 -15.72
C GLN A 125 -5.79 18.41 -14.59
N SER A 126 -6.66 18.31 -13.59
CA SER A 126 -6.57 17.28 -12.55
C SER A 126 -7.58 16.19 -12.87
N ILE A 127 -7.10 14.96 -13.08
CA ILE A 127 -7.92 13.80 -13.44
C ILE A 127 -7.68 12.65 -12.45
N PRO A 128 -8.61 11.69 -12.33
CA PRO A 128 -8.33 10.44 -11.63
C PRO A 128 -7.10 9.74 -12.23
N ALA A 129 -6.16 9.30 -11.38
CA ALA A 129 -4.90 8.71 -11.86
C ALA A 129 -5.11 7.45 -12.73
N ARG A 130 -6.24 6.74 -12.54
CA ARG A 130 -6.67 5.59 -13.34
C ARG A 130 -6.95 5.92 -14.81
N GLU A 131 -7.15 7.21 -15.14
CA GLU A 131 -7.50 7.68 -16.47
C GLU A 131 -6.28 8.15 -17.27
N LEU A 132 -5.07 7.98 -16.72
CA LEU A 132 -3.83 8.20 -17.44
C LEU A 132 -3.60 7.10 -18.48
N VAL A 133 -3.08 7.49 -19.63
CA VAL A 133 -2.69 6.60 -20.74
C VAL A 133 -1.25 6.86 -21.14
N THR A 134 -0.65 5.91 -21.86
CA THR A 134 0.69 6.11 -22.43
C THR A 134 0.67 7.31 -23.38
N GLY A 135 1.68 8.18 -23.27
CA GLY A 135 1.77 9.44 -24.00
C GLY A 135 1.11 10.64 -23.32
N ASP A 136 0.45 10.49 -22.17
CA ASP A 136 0.04 11.68 -21.41
C ASP A 136 1.25 12.49 -20.95
N VAL A 137 1.10 13.82 -20.92
CA VAL A 137 2.10 14.72 -20.34
C VAL A 137 1.69 15.05 -18.92
N ILE A 138 2.41 14.53 -17.93
CA ILE A 138 2.15 14.81 -16.52
C ILE A 138 2.98 15.99 -16.02
N ALA A 139 2.42 16.74 -15.09
CA ALA A 139 3.11 17.79 -14.36
C ALA A 139 3.27 17.36 -12.90
N LEU A 140 4.49 17.42 -12.40
CA LEU A 140 4.84 17.03 -11.04
C LEU A 140 5.44 18.24 -10.32
N GLU A 141 5.03 18.42 -9.07
CA GLU A 141 5.67 19.36 -8.14
C GLU A 141 5.87 18.67 -6.79
N ALA A 142 6.66 19.29 -5.93
CA ALA A 142 6.88 18.83 -4.56
C ALA A 142 5.57 18.44 -3.87
N GLY A 143 5.54 17.25 -3.27
CA GLY A 143 4.38 16.66 -2.61
C GLY A 143 3.56 15.69 -3.47
N ASP A 144 3.70 15.73 -4.81
CA ASP A 144 2.96 14.83 -5.69
C ASP A 144 3.45 13.39 -5.59
N ARG A 145 2.50 12.44 -5.63
CA ARG A 145 2.80 11.05 -5.95
C ARG A 145 2.89 10.87 -7.46
N VAL A 146 3.94 10.22 -7.92
CA VAL A 146 4.13 9.93 -9.34
C VAL A 146 3.08 8.88 -9.77
N PRO A 147 2.17 9.22 -10.71
CA PRO A 147 0.99 8.40 -10.98
C PRO A 147 1.23 7.29 -12.01
N ALA A 148 2.30 7.38 -12.80
CA ALA A 148 2.68 6.43 -13.85
C ALA A 148 4.18 6.59 -14.18
N ASP A 149 4.80 5.55 -14.76
CA ASP A 149 6.21 5.63 -15.16
C ASP A 149 6.37 6.61 -16.32
N SER A 150 7.25 7.60 -16.15
CA SER A 150 7.34 8.73 -17.08
C SER A 150 8.78 9.12 -17.36
N ARG A 151 9.05 9.50 -18.62
CA ARG A 151 10.32 10.06 -19.08
C ARG A 151 10.30 11.59 -18.91
N LEU A 152 11.18 12.12 -18.08
CA LEU A 152 11.24 13.55 -17.78
C LEU A 152 11.82 14.36 -18.95
N PHE A 153 11.17 15.41 -19.37
CA PHE A 153 11.70 16.30 -20.42
C PHE A 153 11.87 17.74 -19.97
N TYR A 154 11.41 18.04 -18.77
CA TYR A 154 11.61 19.32 -18.11
C TYR A 154 11.79 19.06 -16.63
N THR A 155 12.83 19.63 -16.03
CA THR A 155 13.07 19.60 -14.58
C THR A 155 13.58 20.96 -14.11
N THR A 156 13.26 21.32 -12.88
CA THR A 156 13.83 22.48 -12.19
C THR A 156 14.02 22.12 -10.73
N ASN A 157 15.27 21.86 -10.33
CA ASN A 157 15.64 21.38 -9.00
C ASN A 157 14.76 20.20 -8.53
N PHE A 158 14.42 19.29 -9.45
CA PHE A 158 13.47 18.21 -9.17
C PHE A 158 14.17 17.02 -8.51
N GLN A 159 13.62 16.58 -7.39
CA GLN A 159 14.07 15.38 -6.68
C GLN A 159 12.90 14.44 -6.43
N ALA A 160 13.14 13.14 -6.57
CA ALA A 160 12.15 12.10 -6.30
C ALA A 160 12.63 11.17 -5.18
N GLN A 161 11.70 10.78 -4.32
CA GLN A 161 11.88 9.78 -3.27
C GLN A 161 11.48 8.41 -3.80
N GLU A 162 12.48 7.55 -4.03
CA GLU A 162 12.30 6.27 -4.71
C GLU A 162 12.34 5.05 -3.78
N ALA A 163 12.24 5.28 -2.46
CA ALA A 163 12.23 4.24 -1.43
C ALA A 163 11.28 3.07 -1.71
N SER A 164 10.11 3.32 -2.34
CA SER A 164 9.14 2.26 -2.68
C SER A 164 9.64 1.25 -3.72
N LEU A 165 10.71 1.57 -4.47
CA LEU A 165 11.32 0.71 -5.49
C LEU A 165 12.75 0.32 -5.14
N THR A 166 13.51 1.20 -4.48
CA THR A 166 14.93 0.99 -4.18
C THR A 166 15.21 0.66 -2.72
N GLY A 167 14.28 0.93 -1.80
CA GLY A 167 14.48 0.84 -0.35
C GLY A 167 15.28 2.01 0.26
N GLU A 168 15.84 2.89 -0.57
CA GLU A 168 16.67 4.00 -0.13
C GLU A 168 15.85 5.28 0.09
N SER A 169 16.12 5.96 1.20
CA SER A 169 15.34 7.13 1.68
C SER A 169 15.90 8.47 1.25
N THR A 170 17.05 8.48 0.58
CA THR A 170 17.69 9.71 0.13
C THR A 170 17.03 10.14 -1.19
N PRO A 171 16.49 11.36 -1.29
CA PRO A 171 15.95 11.84 -2.55
C PRO A 171 17.00 11.82 -3.65
N VAL A 172 16.60 11.36 -4.84
CA VAL A 172 17.47 11.28 -6.00
C VAL A 172 17.22 12.50 -6.89
N GLN A 173 18.29 13.22 -7.22
CA GLN A 173 18.22 14.32 -8.19
C GLN A 173 17.86 13.76 -9.57
N LYS A 174 16.91 14.41 -10.23
CA LYS A 174 16.42 14.02 -11.53
C LYS A 174 16.73 15.08 -12.59
N GLN A 175 16.89 14.62 -13.82
CA GLN A 175 17.32 15.44 -14.96
C GLN A 175 16.49 15.14 -16.22
N ALA A 176 16.54 16.01 -17.22
CA ALA A 176 15.76 15.83 -18.45
C ALA A 176 16.57 15.15 -19.56
N GLU A 177 17.90 15.24 -19.49
CA GLU A 177 18.81 14.80 -20.53
C GLU A 177 18.76 13.28 -20.74
N ARG A 178 19.00 12.87 -21.98
CA ARG A 178 19.14 11.46 -22.35
C ARG A 178 20.34 10.84 -21.63
N LEU A 179 20.20 9.58 -21.20
CA LEU A 179 21.32 8.78 -20.72
C LEU A 179 21.92 7.99 -21.88
N GLU A 180 23.24 8.05 -22.06
CA GLU A 180 23.94 7.43 -23.20
C GLU A 180 24.34 5.96 -22.96
N THR A 181 24.36 5.53 -21.70
CA THR A 181 24.78 4.17 -21.32
C THR A 181 23.73 3.13 -21.68
N THR A 182 24.18 1.99 -22.21
CA THR A 182 23.32 0.92 -22.74
C THR A 182 22.52 0.20 -21.65
N GLU A 183 23.09 0.05 -20.45
CA GLU A 183 22.46 -0.59 -19.30
C GLU A 183 22.59 0.31 -18.06
N VAL A 184 21.48 0.90 -17.64
CA VAL A 184 21.41 1.76 -16.46
C VAL A 184 20.49 1.09 -15.45
N PRO A 185 20.99 0.72 -14.25
CA PRO A 185 20.15 0.21 -13.16
C PRO A 185 18.98 1.16 -12.87
N LEU A 186 17.85 0.62 -12.41
CA LEU A 186 16.63 1.41 -12.17
C LEU A 186 16.89 2.64 -11.28
N ALA A 187 17.70 2.48 -10.23
CA ALA A 187 18.08 3.55 -9.31
C ALA A 187 18.88 4.69 -9.97
N ASP A 188 19.62 4.39 -11.04
CA ASP A 188 20.50 5.33 -11.74
C ASP A 188 19.80 5.98 -12.96
N GLN A 189 18.54 5.64 -13.23
CA GLN A 189 17.75 6.24 -14.31
C GLN A 189 17.25 7.63 -13.89
N HIS A 190 18.16 8.60 -13.77
CA HIS A 190 17.89 9.97 -13.30
C HIS A 190 16.92 10.76 -14.18
N ASN A 191 16.66 10.30 -15.40
CA ASN A 191 15.77 10.96 -16.34
C ASN A 191 14.39 10.30 -16.46
N MET A 192 14.13 9.36 -15.55
CA MET A 192 12.88 8.64 -15.35
C MET A 192 12.31 8.94 -13.96
N VAL A 193 10.98 8.90 -13.87
CA VAL A 193 10.23 8.83 -12.61
C VAL A 193 9.27 7.67 -12.66
N PHE A 194 9.04 7.03 -11.51
CA PHE A 194 8.35 5.75 -11.46
C PHE A 194 7.08 5.82 -10.61
N MET A 195 6.05 5.08 -11.01
CA MET A 195 4.76 4.99 -10.33
C MET A 195 4.94 4.63 -8.85
N GLY A 196 4.27 5.38 -7.97
CA GLY A 196 4.29 5.15 -6.52
C GLY A 196 5.42 5.86 -5.77
N THR A 197 6.39 6.45 -6.47
CA THR A 197 7.40 7.35 -5.88
C THR A 197 6.80 8.73 -5.58
N VAL A 198 7.50 9.56 -4.79
CA VAL A 198 7.02 10.88 -4.37
C VAL A 198 7.98 11.97 -4.83
N ALA A 199 7.45 13.04 -5.42
CA ALA A 199 8.22 14.26 -5.70
C ALA A 199 8.52 14.98 -4.38
N VAL A 200 9.79 15.19 -4.06
CA VAL A 200 10.21 15.83 -2.80
C VAL A 200 10.36 17.33 -2.97
N SER A 201 10.95 17.75 -4.07
CA SER A 201 11.26 19.16 -4.33
C SER A 201 11.26 19.44 -5.83
N GLY A 202 11.20 20.73 -6.17
CA GLY A 202 11.25 21.21 -7.55
C GLY A 202 9.97 20.96 -8.35
N LYS A 203 10.10 21.15 -9.66
CA LYS A 203 9.03 20.92 -10.64
C LYS A 203 9.56 20.10 -11.80
N ALA A 204 8.71 19.23 -12.35
CA ALA A 204 9.03 18.46 -13.53
C ALA A 204 7.83 18.29 -14.45
N ARG A 205 8.12 18.04 -15.73
CA ARG A 205 7.15 17.49 -16.68
C ARG A 205 7.70 16.19 -17.26
N GLY A 206 6.83 15.20 -17.36
CA GLY A 206 7.18 13.88 -17.85
C GLY A 206 6.18 13.40 -18.89
N LEU A 207 6.68 12.68 -19.88
CA LEU A 207 5.87 11.94 -20.83
C LEU A 207 5.64 10.54 -20.28
N VAL A 208 4.39 10.13 -20.09
CA VAL A 208 4.04 8.80 -19.58
C VAL A 208 4.46 7.75 -20.60
N VAL A 209 5.29 6.79 -20.19
CA VAL A 209 5.78 5.71 -21.05
C VAL A 209 5.25 4.33 -20.66
N ALA A 210 4.73 4.19 -19.45
CA ALA A 210 4.04 2.98 -19.04
C ALA A 210 2.98 3.28 -17.97
N THR A 211 1.87 2.56 -18.04
CA THR A 211 0.72 2.62 -17.12
C THR A 211 0.39 1.22 -16.58
N GLY A 212 -0.30 1.16 -15.45
CA GLY A 212 -0.80 -0.07 -14.83
C GLY A 212 0.27 -1.16 -14.70
N LEU A 213 0.00 -2.35 -15.25
CA LEU A 213 0.91 -3.50 -15.25
C LEU A 213 2.20 -3.28 -16.07
N GLY A 214 2.23 -2.30 -16.96
CA GLY A 214 3.41 -1.98 -17.76
C GLY A 214 4.53 -1.29 -16.96
N THR A 215 4.17 -0.63 -15.85
CA THR A 215 5.09 0.08 -14.95
C THR A 215 6.03 -0.88 -14.22
N GLU A 216 7.16 -0.39 -13.72
CA GLU A 216 8.09 -1.21 -12.92
C GLU A 216 7.41 -1.70 -11.63
N LEU A 217 6.62 -0.86 -10.96
CA LEU A 217 5.82 -1.28 -9.81
C LEU A 217 4.75 -2.31 -10.22
N GLY A 218 4.15 -2.18 -11.40
CA GLY A 218 3.19 -3.13 -11.95
C GLY A 218 3.80 -4.48 -12.30
N ARG A 219 5.03 -4.50 -12.81
CA ARG A 219 5.78 -5.75 -13.04
C ARG A 219 6.11 -6.44 -11.72
N ILE A 220 6.56 -5.70 -10.72
CA ILE A 220 6.79 -6.23 -9.36
C ILE A 220 5.49 -6.82 -8.80
N ALA A 221 4.38 -6.08 -8.90
CA ALA A 221 3.07 -6.55 -8.46
C ALA A 221 2.64 -7.83 -9.21
N SER A 222 2.87 -7.92 -10.52
CA SER A 222 2.57 -9.14 -11.31
C SER A 222 3.43 -10.33 -10.90
N MET A 223 4.71 -10.12 -10.59
CA MET A 223 5.60 -11.18 -10.09
C MET A 223 5.13 -11.68 -8.73
N ILE A 224 4.80 -10.77 -7.81
CA ILE A 224 4.26 -11.11 -6.48
C ILE A 224 2.92 -11.83 -6.63
N GLN A 225 2.03 -11.36 -7.50
CA GLN A 225 0.73 -12.00 -7.69
C GLN A 225 0.87 -13.40 -8.29
N LYS A 226 1.76 -13.60 -9.28
CA LYS A 226 2.05 -14.93 -9.83
C LYS A 226 2.65 -15.87 -8.78
N ALA A 227 3.55 -15.37 -7.94
CA ALA A 227 4.09 -16.14 -6.81
C ALA A 227 3.01 -16.46 -5.76
N ALA A 228 2.16 -15.49 -5.41
CA ALA A 228 1.06 -15.67 -4.46
C ALA A 228 -0.10 -16.52 -5.01
N GLU A 229 -0.28 -16.58 -6.33
CA GLU A 229 -1.20 -17.52 -6.98
C GLU A 229 -0.62 -18.93 -7.05
N ALA A 230 0.71 -19.05 -7.22
CA ALA A 230 1.43 -20.33 -7.13
C ALA A 230 1.48 -20.88 -5.69
N GLU A 231 1.42 -20.00 -4.68
CA GLU A 231 1.41 -20.32 -3.24
C GLU A 231 0.09 -19.91 -2.57
N ARG A 232 -1.06 -20.35 -3.12
CA ARG A 232 -2.33 -20.36 -2.34
C ARG A 232 -2.26 -21.43 -1.27
N ASP A 233 -1.39 -21.25 -0.30
CA ASP A 233 -1.37 -22.06 0.89
C ASP A 233 -2.58 -21.67 1.76
N GLU A 234 -3.46 -22.64 1.97
CA GLU A 234 -4.55 -22.55 2.94
C GLU A 234 -4.02 -22.07 4.29
N THR A 235 -4.79 -21.22 4.98
CA THR A 235 -4.38 -20.77 6.29
C THR A 235 -4.32 -21.92 7.30
N PRO A 236 -3.53 -21.80 8.38
CA PRO A 236 -3.49 -22.82 9.42
C PRO A 236 -4.86 -23.24 9.97
N LEU A 237 -5.81 -22.31 10.09
CA LEU A 237 -7.20 -22.56 10.52
C LEU A 237 -7.97 -23.29 9.43
N GLN A 238 -7.85 -22.89 8.17
CA GLN A 238 -8.48 -23.62 7.05
C GLN A 238 -8.01 -25.07 7.04
N ARG A 239 -6.70 -25.32 7.10
CA ARG A 239 -6.12 -26.67 7.18
C ARG A 239 -6.66 -27.45 8.37
N ARG A 240 -6.74 -26.83 9.56
CA ARG A 240 -7.28 -27.48 10.77
C ARG A 240 -8.78 -27.77 10.66
N LEU A 241 -9.56 -26.88 10.06
CA LEU A 241 -10.99 -27.06 9.85
C LEU A 241 -11.26 -28.18 8.85
N GLU A 242 -10.47 -28.28 7.78
CA GLU A 242 -10.55 -29.39 6.85
C GLU A 242 -10.18 -30.71 7.52
N GLN A 243 -9.08 -30.76 8.28
CA GLN A 243 -8.70 -31.94 9.06
C GLN A 243 -9.79 -32.35 10.06
N PHE A 244 -10.42 -31.38 10.74
CA PHE A 244 -11.55 -31.62 11.62
C PHE A 244 -12.76 -32.17 10.84
N GLY A 245 -13.05 -31.61 9.66
CA GLY A 245 -14.09 -32.09 8.75
C GLY A 245 -13.86 -33.54 8.32
N TYR A 246 -12.64 -33.90 7.93
CA TYR A 246 -12.28 -35.29 7.60
C TYR A 246 -12.41 -36.22 8.80
N THR A 247 -11.99 -35.78 9.98
CA THR A 247 -12.11 -36.57 11.22
C THR A 247 -13.57 -36.89 11.53
N LEU A 248 -14.44 -35.88 11.44
CA LEU A 248 -15.88 -36.05 11.67
C LEU A 248 -16.54 -36.90 10.60
N LEU A 249 -16.13 -36.76 9.33
CA LEU A 249 -16.58 -37.60 8.22
C LEU A 249 -16.25 -39.08 8.44
N TRP A 250 -15.00 -39.41 8.80
CA TRP A 250 -14.60 -40.79 9.07
C TRP A 250 -15.31 -41.37 10.28
N LEU A 251 -15.52 -40.57 11.33
CA LEU A 251 -16.28 -40.99 12.51
C LEU A 251 -17.75 -41.26 12.16
N ALA A 252 -18.38 -40.35 11.40
CA ALA A 252 -19.75 -40.53 10.93
C ALA A 252 -19.89 -41.76 10.04
N LEU A 253 -18.98 -41.97 9.09
CA LEU A 253 -18.98 -43.15 8.22
C LEU A 253 -18.80 -44.45 9.04
N GLY A 254 -17.95 -44.43 10.06
CA GLY A 254 -17.79 -45.56 10.98
C GLY A 254 -19.10 -45.90 11.71
N VAL A 255 -19.78 -44.89 12.27
CA VAL A 255 -21.08 -45.09 12.95
C VAL A 255 -22.14 -45.59 11.97
N VAL A 256 -22.25 -44.96 10.79
CA VAL A 256 -23.17 -45.37 9.73
C VAL A 256 -22.94 -46.83 9.32
N THR A 257 -21.68 -47.22 9.13
CA THR A 257 -21.33 -48.60 8.75
C THR A 257 -21.74 -49.60 9.83
N VAL A 258 -21.51 -49.27 11.12
CA VAL A 258 -21.90 -50.11 12.24
C VAL A 258 -23.42 -50.23 12.35
N VAL A 259 -24.16 -49.13 12.24
CA VAL A 259 -25.63 -49.13 12.30
C VAL A 259 -26.20 -49.92 11.12
N PHE A 260 -25.70 -49.68 9.90
CA PHE A 260 -26.11 -50.41 8.70
C PHE A 260 -25.88 -51.92 8.86
N ALA A 261 -24.68 -52.33 9.29
CA ALA A 261 -24.35 -53.73 9.49
C ALA A 261 -25.24 -54.39 10.57
N LEU A 262 -25.45 -53.72 11.71
CA LEU A 262 -26.31 -54.25 12.78
C LEU A 262 -27.77 -54.38 12.35
N GLY A 263 -28.31 -53.42 11.62
CA GLY A 263 -29.69 -53.50 11.10
C GLY A 263 -29.84 -54.58 10.02
N TYR A 264 -28.84 -54.72 9.14
CA TYR A 264 -28.80 -55.84 8.19
C TYR A 264 -28.80 -57.19 8.91
N PHE A 265 -27.98 -57.36 9.96
CA PHE A 265 -27.96 -58.59 10.76
C PHE A 265 -29.24 -58.81 11.57
N ARG A 266 -30.02 -57.76 11.87
CA ARG A 266 -31.35 -57.87 12.50
C ARG A 266 -32.46 -58.23 11.51
N GLY A 267 -32.18 -58.22 10.21
CA GLY A 267 -33.16 -58.51 9.16
C GLY A 267 -33.99 -57.30 8.74
N GLU A 268 -33.56 -56.08 9.04
CA GLU A 268 -34.23 -54.87 8.59
C GLU A 268 -34.15 -54.71 7.05
N PRO A 269 -35.16 -54.11 6.40
CA PRO A 269 -35.13 -53.86 4.97
C PRO A 269 -33.92 -53.01 4.57
N LEU A 270 -33.19 -53.43 3.52
CA LEU A 270 -32.00 -52.73 3.02
C LEU A 270 -32.28 -51.27 2.65
N VAL A 271 -33.48 -50.98 2.16
CA VAL A 271 -33.93 -49.63 1.79
C VAL A 271 -34.05 -48.73 3.04
N GLU A 272 -34.70 -49.21 4.09
CA GLU A 272 -34.83 -48.47 5.35
C GLU A 272 -33.47 -48.25 6.03
N MET A 273 -32.59 -49.25 5.97
CA MET A 273 -31.23 -49.14 6.49
C MET A 273 -30.39 -48.12 5.71
N PHE A 274 -30.58 -48.04 4.40
CA PHE A 274 -29.93 -47.03 3.55
C PHE A 274 -30.44 -45.62 3.87
N LEU A 275 -31.76 -45.42 3.95
CA LEU A 275 -32.36 -44.13 4.29
C LEU A 275 -31.96 -43.65 5.69
N THR A 276 -31.93 -44.55 6.66
CA THR A 276 -31.45 -44.27 8.03
C THR A 276 -29.98 -43.86 8.04
N SER A 277 -29.15 -44.54 7.24
CA SER A 277 -27.72 -44.26 7.11
C SER A 277 -27.45 -42.90 6.49
N VAL A 278 -28.19 -42.55 5.45
CA VAL A 278 -28.16 -41.23 4.81
C VAL A 278 -28.56 -40.16 5.82
N SER A 279 -29.70 -40.32 6.49
CA SER A 279 -30.19 -39.35 7.49
C SER A 279 -29.20 -39.12 8.62
N LEU A 280 -28.55 -40.18 9.11
CA LEU A 280 -27.51 -40.09 10.13
C LEU A 280 -26.25 -39.36 9.61
N ALA A 281 -25.85 -39.64 8.36
CA ALA A 281 -24.74 -38.96 7.73
C ALA A 281 -25.01 -37.46 7.57
N VAL A 282 -26.21 -37.06 7.14
CA VAL A 282 -26.62 -35.64 7.02
C VAL A 282 -26.54 -34.95 8.38
N ALA A 283 -27.09 -35.57 9.43
CA ALA A 283 -27.12 -35.01 10.78
C ALA A 283 -25.72 -34.79 11.38
N ALA A 284 -24.70 -35.52 10.91
CA ALA A 284 -23.33 -35.42 11.39
C ALA A 284 -22.52 -34.31 10.71
N VAL A 285 -23.02 -33.68 9.64
CA VAL A 285 -22.28 -32.65 8.89
C VAL A 285 -22.33 -31.31 9.62
N PRO A 286 -21.18 -30.69 9.93
CA PRO A 286 -21.13 -29.39 10.61
C PRO A 286 -21.23 -28.26 9.58
N GLU A 287 -22.39 -28.12 8.96
CA GLU A 287 -22.64 -27.20 7.83
C GLU A 287 -22.44 -25.72 8.21
N GLY A 288 -22.61 -25.37 9.50
CA GLY A 288 -22.41 -24.01 10.01
C GLY A 288 -20.94 -23.61 10.18
N LEU A 289 -19.99 -24.55 10.12
CA LEU A 289 -18.60 -24.28 10.48
C LEU A 289 -17.89 -23.26 9.55
N PRO A 290 -17.98 -23.35 8.21
CA PRO A 290 -17.37 -22.37 7.30
C PRO A 290 -17.97 -20.97 7.46
N ALA A 291 -19.29 -20.90 7.69
CA ALA A 291 -20.01 -19.67 7.93
C ALA A 291 -19.56 -18.97 9.22
N VAL A 292 -19.49 -19.72 10.33
CA VAL A 292 -19.04 -19.19 11.63
C VAL A 292 -17.63 -18.64 11.53
N VAL A 293 -16.74 -19.33 10.83
CA VAL A 293 -15.34 -18.91 10.63
C VAL A 293 -15.27 -17.61 9.84
N THR A 294 -15.99 -17.53 8.71
CA THR A 294 -16.04 -16.35 7.84
C THR A 294 -16.59 -15.13 8.57
N ILE A 295 -17.68 -15.28 9.33
CA ILE A 295 -18.26 -14.21 10.14
C ILE A 295 -17.29 -13.75 11.23
N THR A 296 -16.62 -14.69 11.90
CA THR A 296 -15.65 -14.38 12.95
C THR A 296 -14.45 -13.61 12.40
N LEU A 297 -13.90 -14.03 11.27
CA LEU A 297 -12.82 -13.30 10.57
C LEU A 297 -13.28 -11.91 10.12
N ALA A 298 -14.49 -11.78 9.56
CA ALA A 298 -15.04 -10.48 9.15
C ALA A 298 -15.24 -9.51 10.34
N MET A 299 -15.69 -10.01 11.49
CA MET A 299 -15.72 -9.22 12.73
C MET A 299 -14.31 -8.81 13.17
N GLY A 300 -13.31 -9.71 13.03
CA GLY A 300 -11.90 -9.42 13.27
C GLY A 300 -11.38 -8.28 12.39
N VAL A 301 -11.63 -8.33 11.07
CA VAL A 301 -11.30 -7.26 10.12
C VAL A 301 -11.94 -5.94 10.54
N THR A 302 -13.22 -5.96 10.92
CA THR A 302 -13.94 -4.74 11.33
C THR A 302 -13.31 -4.12 12.59
N ARG A 303 -12.87 -4.94 13.55
CA ARG A 303 -12.17 -4.46 14.76
C ARG A 303 -10.79 -3.89 14.43
N MET A 304 -10.05 -4.52 13.51
CA MET A 304 -8.74 -4.03 13.05
C MET A 304 -8.88 -2.69 12.32
N ALA A 305 -9.89 -2.55 11.44
CA ALA A 305 -10.16 -1.31 10.72
C ALA A 305 -10.47 -0.14 11.67
N LYS A 306 -11.21 -0.38 12.76
CA LYS A 306 -11.45 0.62 13.82
C LYS A 306 -10.17 1.06 14.54
N ARG A 307 -9.08 0.30 14.44
CA ARG A 307 -7.74 0.63 14.96
C ARG A 307 -6.78 1.08 13.84
N HIS A 308 -7.33 1.58 12.74
CA HIS A 308 -6.57 2.05 11.58
C HIS A 308 -5.75 0.97 10.84
N ALA A 309 -6.02 -0.32 11.06
CA ALA A 309 -5.42 -1.43 10.33
C ALA A 309 -6.41 -2.00 9.29
N LEU A 310 -6.23 -1.63 8.03
CA LEU A 310 -7.11 -2.05 6.93
C LEU A 310 -6.68 -3.42 6.38
N ILE A 311 -7.55 -4.43 6.51
CA ILE A 311 -7.30 -5.78 5.99
C ILE A 311 -8.05 -5.98 4.67
N ARG A 312 -7.29 -6.33 3.61
CA ARG A 312 -7.83 -6.49 2.24
C ARG A 312 -8.38 -7.90 1.94
N LYS A 313 -7.95 -8.91 2.70
CA LYS A 313 -8.32 -10.33 2.55
C LYS A 313 -8.65 -10.94 3.91
N LEU A 314 -9.80 -11.60 4.08
CA LEU A 314 -10.21 -12.20 5.38
C LEU A 314 -9.15 -13.15 5.99
N PRO A 315 -8.50 -14.04 5.21
CA PRO A 315 -7.45 -14.93 5.73
C PRO A 315 -6.30 -14.22 6.45
N ALA A 316 -5.99 -12.97 6.08
CA ALA A 316 -4.84 -12.25 6.61
C ALA A 316 -4.95 -11.92 8.11
N VAL A 317 -6.17 -11.86 8.67
CA VAL A 317 -6.38 -11.68 10.12
C VAL A 317 -5.70 -12.80 10.89
N GLU A 318 -5.85 -14.02 10.40
CA GLU A 318 -5.32 -15.22 11.04
C GLU A 318 -3.83 -15.37 10.77
N THR A 319 -3.40 -15.17 9.51
CA THR A 319 -1.98 -15.22 9.14
C THR A 319 -1.15 -14.33 10.05
N LEU A 320 -1.60 -13.10 10.31
CA LEU A 320 -0.93 -12.17 11.22
C LEU A 320 -0.89 -12.69 12.67
N GLY A 321 -1.97 -13.31 13.15
CA GLY A 321 -2.03 -13.92 14.49
C GLY A 321 -1.15 -15.17 14.63
N SER A 322 -0.87 -15.86 13.53
CA SER A 322 -0.01 -17.05 13.47
C SER A 322 1.44 -16.76 13.07
N ALA A 323 1.78 -15.50 12.79
CA ALA A 323 3.10 -15.12 12.31
C ALA A 323 4.16 -15.39 13.39
N THR A 324 5.19 -16.18 13.05
CA THR A 324 6.33 -16.48 13.92
C THR A 324 7.58 -15.65 13.58
N VAL A 325 7.64 -15.13 12.35
CA VAL A 325 8.73 -14.30 11.83
C VAL A 325 8.12 -13.07 11.20
N ILE A 326 8.60 -11.88 11.58
CA ILE A 326 8.23 -10.60 10.97
C ILE A 326 9.42 -10.10 10.18
N CYS A 327 9.32 -10.17 8.86
CA CYS A 327 10.26 -9.49 7.96
C CYS A 327 9.74 -8.06 7.75
N THR A 328 10.46 -7.08 8.27
CA THR A 328 10.08 -5.67 8.16
C THR A 328 11.06 -4.94 7.26
N ASP A 329 10.53 -4.05 6.43
CA ASP A 329 11.34 -3.04 5.79
C ASP A 329 11.76 -2.00 6.84
N LYS A 330 12.88 -1.30 6.60
CA LYS A 330 13.36 -0.23 7.48
C LYS A 330 12.61 1.06 7.19
N THR A 331 12.69 1.52 5.96
CA THR A 331 12.30 2.89 5.61
C THR A 331 10.79 3.02 5.46
N GLY A 332 10.18 3.97 6.17
CA GLY A 332 8.73 4.20 6.10
C GLY A 332 7.89 3.12 6.80
N THR A 333 8.55 2.11 7.39
CA THR A 333 7.92 1.06 8.20
C THR A 333 8.44 1.09 9.64
N LEU A 334 9.76 0.92 9.84
CA LEU A 334 10.38 1.12 11.15
C LEU A 334 10.72 2.58 11.42
N THR A 335 11.09 3.32 10.37
CA THR A 335 11.42 4.75 10.45
C THR A 335 10.28 5.59 9.88
N LYS A 336 10.15 6.84 10.34
CA LYS A 336 9.18 7.80 9.80
C LYS A 336 9.45 8.21 8.34
N ASN A 337 10.57 7.77 7.75
CA ASN A 337 11.06 8.27 6.46
C ASN A 337 11.21 9.81 6.42
N GLU A 338 11.50 10.40 7.57
CA GLU A 338 11.65 11.84 7.78
C GLU A 338 13.04 12.09 8.34
N MET A 339 13.89 12.76 7.55
CA MET A 339 15.24 13.12 7.98
C MET A 339 15.17 13.96 9.27
N THR A 340 15.90 13.55 10.30
CA THR A 340 15.83 14.16 11.63
C THR A 340 17.24 14.37 12.17
N VAL A 341 17.53 15.57 12.66
CA VAL A 341 18.78 15.84 13.39
C VAL A 341 18.73 15.08 14.72
N THR A 342 19.70 14.21 14.96
CA THR A 342 19.78 13.41 16.19
C THR A 342 20.82 13.94 17.17
N ARG A 343 21.88 14.57 16.65
CA ARG A 343 22.99 15.09 17.45
C ARG A 343 23.53 16.40 16.88
N VAL A 344 23.90 17.31 17.76
CA VAL A 344 24.61 18.55 17.44
C VAL A 344 25.94 18.54 18.18
N MET A 345 27.02 18.85 17.48
CA MET A 345 28.35 18.99 18.08
C MET A 345 28.81 20.42 17.97
N MET A 346 29.25 20.98 19.08
CA MET A 346 29.77 22.36 19.16
C MET A 346 30.89 22.38 20.19
N ASP A 347 32.06 22.88 19.79
CA ASP A 347 33.30 22.81 20.55
C ASP A 347 33.61 21.37 21.02
N ASN A 348 33.63 21.14 22.34
CA ASN A 348 33.82 19.83 22.97
C ASN A 348 32.55 19.29 23.64
N SER A 349 31.40 19.91 23.34
CA SER A 349 30.08 19.51 23.85
C SER A 349 29.29 18.76 22.77
N HIS A 350 28.60 17.71 23.21
CA HIS A 350 27.67 16.94 22.40
C HIS A 350 26.27 17.21 22.91
N PHE A 351 25.35 17.51 22.00
CA PHE A 351 23.94 17.67 22.32
C PHE A 351 23.13 16.59 21.60
N GLU A 352 22.25 15.93 22.33
CA GLU A 352 21.24 15.03 21.80
C GLU A 352 19.97 15.82 21.49
N VAL A 353 19.43 15.62 20.30
CA VAL A 353 18.17 16.24 19.86
C VAL A 353 17.09 15.17 19.94
N THR A 354 16.11 15.39 20.83
CA THR A 354 15.00 14.45 21.02
C THR A 354 13.80 14.84 20.13
N GLY A 355 12.86 13.90 19.97
CA GLY A 355 11.69 14.04 19.10
C GLY A 355 11.99 13.60 17.66
N GLU A 356 11.01 13.01 17.00
CA GLU A 356 11.17 12.37 15.69
C GLU A 356 10.29 13.01 14.63
N GLY A 357 10.85 13.16 13.43
CA GLY A 357 10.10 13.65 12.29
C GLY A 357 10.07 15.17 12.19
N TYR A 358 9.10 15.68 11.43
CA TYR A 358 9.02 17.11 11.08
C TYR A 358 8.25 17.97 12.08
N GLU A 359 7.60 17.37 13.07
CA GLU A 359 7.02 18.12 14.16
C GLU A 359 8.12 18.71 15.05
N PRO A 360 8.13 20.03 15.30
CA PRO A 360 9.15 20.70 16.13
C PRO A 360 8.87 20.49 17.63
N SER A 361 8.58 19.25 18.02
CA SER A 361 8.41 18.81 19.40
C SER A 361 9.67 18.07 19.87
N GLY A 362 10.10 18.34 21.10
CA GLY A 362 11.29 17.75 21.71
C GLY A 362 12.26 18.79 22.26
N GLU A 363 13.30 18.28 22.91
CA GLU A 363 14.31 19.05 23.63
C GLU A 363 15.71 18.79 23.07
N ILE A 364 16.58 19.79 23.17
CA ILE A 364 18.02 19.65 22.92
C ILE A 364 18.72 19.54 24.27
N ARG A 365 19.33 18.38 24.54
CA ARG A 365 19.96 18.05 25.83
C ARG A 365 21.45 17.89 25.65
N GLU A 366 22.26 18.45 26.55
CA GLU A 366 23.70 18.16 26.54
C GLU A 366 23.92 16.70 26.98
N ALA A 367 24.60 15.92 26.16
CA ALA A 367 24.97 14.54 26.43
C ALA A 367 26.11 14.54 27.48
N LEU A 368 25.72 14.59 28.76
CA LEU A 368 26.65 14.51 29.88
C LEU A 368 27.35 13.15 29.88
N GLY A 369 28.64 13.15 29.54
CA GLY A 369 29.52 12.05 29.89
C GLY A 369 29.54 11.90 31.42
N VAL A 370 28.91 10.84 31.92
CA VAL A 370 28.85 10.40 33.33
C VAL A 370 27.90 11.20 34.24
N LYS A 371 26.88 10.47 34.73
CA LYS A 371 25.98 10.74 35.87
C LYS A 371 26.07 12.14 36.50
N ARG A 372 25.21 13.05 36.03
CA ARG A 372 24.58 14.04 36.90
C ARG A 372 23.08 13.83 36.85
N GLU A 373 22.53 13.23 37.90
CA GLU A 373 21.12 13.38 38.26
C GLU A 373 20.91 14.85 38.61
N ALA A 374 20.49 15.63 37.62
CA ALA A 374 19.89 16.93 37.85
C ALA A 374 18.89 17.16 36.72
N HIS A 375 17.61 17.26 37.08
CA HIS A 375 16.65 18.02 36.31
C HIS A 375 17.23 19.42 36.11
N LEU A 376 17.93 19.61 35.00
CA LEU A 376 18.34 20.93 34.54
C LEU A 376 17.12 21.50 33.83
N ASP A 377 16.41 22.39 34.53
CA ASP A 377 15.60 23.42 33.89
C ASP A 377 16.45 24.04 32.78
N LEU A 378 16.01 23.85 31.53
CA LEU A 378 16.62 24.36 30.31
C LEU A 378 16.49 25.90 30.31
N SER A 379 17.35 26.53 31.08
CA SER A 379 17.72 27.94 30.94
C SER A 379 18.48 28.13 29.60
N PRO A 380 18.46 29.33 29.00
CA PRO A 380 18.44 29.51 27.55
C PRO A 380 19.63 28.86 26.84
N LEU A 381 19.41 28.44 25.58
CA LEU A 381 20.44 27.92 24.67
C LEU A 381 21.78 28.63 24.89
N THR A 382 22.86 27.88 25.06
CA THR A 382 24.19 28.49 25.12
C THR A 382 24.39 29.39 23.89
N PRO A 383 25.03 30.56 24.04
CA PRO A 383 25.18 31.50 22.93
C PRO A 383 25.73 30.86 21.65
N GLY A 384 26.69 29.93 21.80
CA GLY A 384 27.27 29.16 20.69
C GLY A 384 26.26 28.24 20.00
N LEU A 385 25.45 27.48 20.77
CA LEU A 385 24.40 26.61 20.20
C LEU A 385 23.34 27.44 19.47
N ARG A 386 22.93 28.59 20.05
CA ARG A 386 21.99 29.51 19.41
C ARG A 386 22.54 30.04 18.09
N GLN A 387 23.83 30.40 18.04
CA GLN A 387 24.48 30.91 16.84
C GLN A 387 24.59 29.82 15.75
N LEU A 388 24.94 28.59 16.13
CA LEU A 388 25.01 27.45 15.20
C LEU A 388 23.65 27.16 14.58
N LEU A 389 22.59 27.07 15.40
CA LEU A 389 21.23 26.86 14.91
C LEU A 389 20.73 28.05 14.08
N THR A 390 21.10 29.28 14.44
CA THR A 390 20.80 30.48 13.63
C THR A 390 21.45 30.38 12.24
N ALA A 391 22.73 29.95 12.16
CA ALA A 391 23.41 29.72 10.90
C ALA A 391 22.72 28.62 10.08
N ALA A 392 22.32 27.53 10.72
CA ALA A 392 21.60 26.42 10.09
C ALA A 392 20.23 26.81 9.54
N VAL A 393 19.58 27.83 10.11
CA VAL A 393 18.31 28.39 9.61
C VAL A 393 18.53 29.41 8.49
N LEU A 394 19.54 30.28 8.60
CA LEU A 394 19.78 31.35 7.63
C LEU A 394 20.45 30.85 6.36
N CYS A 395 21.25 29.79 6.44
CA CYS A 395 21.88 29.09 5.32
C CYS A 395 21.04 27.86 4.92
N ASN A 396 19.78 28.09 4.56
CA ASN A 396 18.79 27.03 4.35
C ASN A 396 17.74 27.41 3.30
N GLY A 397 17.60 26.60 2.25
CA GLY A 397 16.60 26.79 1.19
C GLY A 397 15.22 26.21 1.51
N ALA A 398 15.14 25.24 2.42
CA ALA A 398 13.88 24.58 2.78
C ALA A 398 12.90 25.49 3.54
N THR A 399 11.63 25.08 3.58
CA THR A 399 10.58 25.75 4.36
C THR A 399 9.87 24.70 5.21
N LEU A 400 9.78 24.97 6.51
CA LEU A 400 8.98 24.19 7.45
C LEU A 400 7.62 24.87 7.60
N GLN A 401 6.54 24.17 7.25
CA GLN A 401 5.18 24.70 7.30
C GLN A 401 4.21 23.70 7.93
N GLN A 402 3.12 24.20 8.49
CA GLN A 402 2.05 23.38 9.03
C GLN A 402 0.82 23.50 8.13
N GLU A 403 0.45 22.41 7.47
CA GLU A 403 -0.75 22.31 6.64
C GLU A 403 -1.71 21.26 7.22
N ASN A 404 -2.97 21.64 7.41
CA ASN A 404 -4.02 20.77 7.96
C ASN A 404 -3.66 20.08 9.29
N GLY A 405 -2.86 20.74 10.13
CA GLY A 405 -2.38 20.21 11.41
C GLY A 405 -1.15 19.32 11.32
N THR A 406 -0.67 19.00 10.13
CA THR A 406 0.55 18.21 9.87
C THR A 406 1.72 19.10 9.46
N TRP A 407 2.90 18.84 10.04
CA TRP A 407 4.14 19.52 9.65
C TRP A 407 4.71 18.89 8.38
N GLN A 408 5.09 19.74 7.43
CA GLN A 408 5.70 19.34 6.18
C GLN A 408 6.91 20.21 5.88
N ILE A 409 7.91 19.61 5.25
CA ILE A 409 9.07 20.31 4.70
C ILE A 409 8.89 20.42 3.19
N ILE A 410 9.03 21.63 2.68
CA ILE A 410 9.19 21.91 1.26
C ILE A 410 10.67 22.20 1.02
N GLY A 411 11.34 21.38 0.21
CA GLY A 411 12.77 21.53 -0.09
C GLY A 411 13.56 20.28 0.29
N ASP A 412 14.87 20.44 0.50
CA ASP A 412 15.74 19.33 0.85
C ASP A 412 15.43 18.79 2.27
N PRO A 413 15.29 17.47 2.48
CA PRO A 413 14.99 16.90 3.80
C PRO A 413 16.07 17.17 4.85
N THR A 414 17.35 17.26 4.47
CA THR A 414 18.45 17.57 5.40
C THR A 414 18.34 19.01 5.86
N GLU A 415 18.12 19.93 4.93
CA GLU A 415 17.87 21.34 5.25
C GLU A 415 16.63 21.50 6.14
N GLY A 416 15.53 20.83 5.80
CA GLY A 416 14.32 20.90 6.63
C GLY A 416 14.51 20.29 8.03
N ALA A 417 15.31 19.22 8.17
CA ALA A 417 15.65 18.66 9.48
C ALA A 417 16.38 19.69 10.37
N LEU A 418 17.24 20.53 9.79
CA LEU A 418 17.91 21.62 10.49
C LEU A 418 16.92 22.70 10.95
N LEU A 419 15.92 23.03 10.12
CA LEU A 419 14.85 23.96 10.51
C LEU A 419 14.03 23.43 11.68
N VAL A 420 13.70 22.14 11.67
CA VAL A 420 12.97 21.48 12.75
C VAL A 420 13.80 21.51 14.05
N ALA A 421 15.09 21.20 13.98
CA ALA A 421 15.99 21.26 15.14
C ALA A 421 16.07 22.69 15.73
N ALA A 422 16.17 23.71 14.89
CA ALA A 422 16.16 25.10 15.32
C ALA A 422 14.81 25.53 15.91
N ALA A 423 13.70 25.05 15.33
CA ALA A 423 12.35 25.32 15.82
C ALA A 423 12.09 24.72 17.22
N LYS A 424 12.62 23.51 17.50
CA LYS A 424 12.62 22.92 18.86
C LYS A 424 13.33 23.82 19.89
N ALA A 425 14.29 24.61 19.42
CA ALA A 425 15.04 25.58 20.21
C ALA A 425 14.37 26.98 20.28
N GLY A 426 13.16 27.12 19.72
CA GLY A 426 12.43 28.39 19.67
C GLY A 426 12.92 29.37 18.60
N LEU A 427 13.75 28.93 17.66
CA LEU A 427 14.24 29.76 16.54
C LEU A 427 13.40 29.49 15.30
N THR A 428 12.73 30.52 14.78
CA THR A 428 11.91 30.40 13.57
C THR A 428 12.55 31.10 12.38
N LYS A 429 12.47 30.48 11.19
CA LYS A 429 13.01 31.02 9.94
C LYS A 429 12.44 32.41 9.64
N ALA A 430 11.12 32.58 9.76
CA ALA A 430 10.44 33.86 9.50
C ALA A 430 10.88 35.01 10.44
N GLU A 431 11.29 34.73 11.68
CA GLU A 431 11.83 35.75 12.56
C GLU A 431 13.28 36.11 12.17
N LEU A 432 14.11 35.10 11.92
CA LEU A 432 15.53 35.29 11.61
C LEU A 432 15.75 35.97 10.25
N GLU A 433 15.00 35.58 9.21
CA GLU A 433 15.11 36.20 7.88
C GLU A 433 14.64 37.66 7.87
N ARG A 434 13.73 38.03 8.78
CA ARG A 434 13.31 39.43 8.94
C ARG A 434 14.42 40.31 9.50
N ARG A 435 15.23 39.76 10.41
CA ARG A 435 16.40 40.46 10.99
C ARG A 435 17.62 40.42 10.07
N ALA A 436 17.72 39.38 9.24
CA ALA A 436 18.83 39.16 8.33
C ALA A 436 18.32 38.86 6.91
N PRO A 437 17.84 39.87 6.15
CA PRO A 437 17.30 39.66 4.82
C PRO A 437 18.35 39.10 3.85
N LEU A 438 17.88 38.33 2.87
CA LEU A 438 18.73 37.75 1.83
C LEU A 438 19.40 38.84 0.99
N ASP A 439 20.72 38.78 0.86
CA ASP A 439 21.49 39.65 -0.04
C ASP A 439 21.92 38.88 -1.28
N ARG A 440 22.55 37.71 -1.09
CA ARG A 440 22.99 36.86 -2.19
C ARG A 440 23.02 35.39 -1.77
N GLU A 441 22.76 34.51 -2.70
CA GLU A 441 22.87 33.07 -2.52
C GLU A 441 23.81 32.48 -3.57
N VAL A 442 24.60 31.50 -3.13
CA VAL A 442 25.21 30.52 -4.01
C VAL A 442 24.72 29.16 -3.55
N PRO A 443 23.86 28.48 -4.33
CA PRO A 443 23.24 27.22 -3.94
C PRO A 443 24.30 26.13 -3.72
N PHE A 444 23.88 25.03 -3.11
CA PHE A 444 24.75 23.87 -2.95
C PHE A 444 25.24 23.39 -4.33
N ASP A 445 26.56 23.24 -4.44
CA ASP A 445 27.23 22.79 -5.65
C ASP A 445 28.12 21.59 -5.30
N ALA A 446 28.06 20.53 -6.10
CA ALA A 446 28.76 19.27 -5.82
C ALA A 446 30.29 19.39 -5.96
N GLU A 447 30.79 20.31 -6.79
CA GLU A 447 32.23 20.58 -6.91
C GLU A 447 32.74 21.37 -5.70
N ARG A 448 31.97 22.37 -5.26
CA ARG A 448 32.28 23.19 -4.08
C ARG A 448 32.00 22.48 -2.75
N LYS A 449 31.12 21.48 -2.76
CA LYS A 449 30.63 20.71 -1.60
C LYS A 449 30.06 21.59 -0.48
N MET A 450 29.54 22.76 -0.81
CA MET A 450 29.01 23.71 0.16
C MET A 450 27.94 24.62 -0.46
N MET A 451 26.99 25.05 0.38
CA MET A 451 26.08 26.17 0.12
C MET A 451 26.65 27.44 0.76
N THR A 452 26.34 28.62 0.21
CA THR A 452 26.72 29.89 0.81
C THR A 452 25.59 30.90 0.67
N ILE A 453 25.07 31.39 1.80
CA ILE A 453 24.07 32.46 1.81
C ILE A 453 24.65 33.69 2.49
N LEU A 454 24.65 34.81 1.77
CA LEU A 454 24.95 36.14 2.30
C LEU A 454 23.64 36.80 2.73
N ARG A 455 23.60 37.20 4.00
CA ARG A 455 22.48 37.94 4.60
C ARG A 455 22.99 39.30 5.05
N ARG A 456 22.16 40.33 4.88
CA ARG A 456 22.45 41.68 5.38
C ARG A 456 22.12 41.75 6.86
N THR A 457 23.00 42.31 7.68
CA THR A 457 22.73 42.48 9.11
C THR A 457 22.29 43.91 9.41
N GLU A 458 21.80 44.17 10.63
CA GLU A 458 21.51 45.55 11.06
C GLU A 458 22.76 46.46 11.06
N GLN A 459 23.96 45.87 11.06
CA GLN A 459 25.23 46.60 11.04
C GLN A 459 25.78 46.83 9.62
N GLY A 460 25.07 46.38 8.59
CA GLY A 460 25.52 46.36 7.19
C GLY A 460 25.95 44.96 6.79
#